data_AF-A0A511SXX2-F1
#
_entry.id   AF-A0A511SXX2-F1
#
_cell.length_a   1.000
_cell.length_b   1.000
_cell.length_c   1.000
_cell.angle_alpha   90.00
_cell.angle_beta   90.00
_cell.angle_gamma   90.00
#
_symmetry.space_group_name_H-M   'P 1'
#
loop_
_entity.id
_entity.type
_entity.pdbx_description
1 polymer ?
#
loop_
_entity_poly.entity_id
_entity_poly.type
_entity_poly.pdbx_seq_one_letter_code
_entity_poly.pdbx_strand_id
1 'polypeptide(L)'
;MRRLWAGVSVFALGLSGCSGVGSFRPNPNDEDPLYGAIPVIKAPPQTRCQGHGKSSVRGHCDEALYLATEYTRRLSVGDEVCLEGGYGEEPGYACKARAAVIDTSPNQVKLEVRGAKPDSRWFNAEMRHAWYEEGALVDLYLSERGY
;
A
#
# COMPACT_ATOMS: atom_id res chain seq x y z
N MET A 1 -60.58 50.94 7.07
CA MET A 1 -60.62 51.24 5.62
C MET A 1 -59.19 51.38 5.09
N ARG A 2 -58.86 50.58 4.06
CA ARG A 2 -57.78 50.73 3.06
C ARG A 2 -56.35 50.98 3.55
N ARG A 3 -55.46 49.98 3.38
CA ARG A 3 -54.31 50.03 2.43
C ARG A 3 -54.02 48.61 1.89
N LEU A 4 -54.16 48.48 0.57
CA LEU A 4 -53.61 47.40 -0.26
C LEU A 4 -52.09 47.62 -0.47
N TRP A 5 -51.47 46.73 -1.26
CA TRP A 5 -50.10 46.67 -1.83
C TRP A 5 -49.38 45.41 -1.29
N ALA A 6 -49.47 44.22 -1.91
CA ALA A 6 -49.01 43.80 -3.24
C ALA A 6 -47.48 43.96 -3.43
N GLY A 7 -46.80 42.85 -3.73
CA GLY A 7 -45.38 42.83 -4.13
C GLY A 7 -44.63 41.65 -3.51
N VAL A 8 -44.69 40.44 -4.08
CA VAL A 8 -43.81 39.95 -5.16
C VAL A 8 -42.41 39.56 -4.64
N SER A 9 -42.19 38.23 -4.64
CA SER A 9 -40.94 37.50 -4.96
C SER A 9 -39.69 37.82 -4.11
N VAL A 10 -38.88 36.86 -3.70
CA VAL A 10 -37.95 36.16 -4.59
C VAL A 10 -37.39 34.93 -3.85
N PHE A 11 -37.41 33.81 -4.56
CA PHE A 11 -36.48 32.68 -4.48
C PHE A 11 -35.16 33.01 -3.78
N ALA A 12 -35.02 32.60 -2.52
CA ALA A 12 -33.73 32.28 -1.94
C ALA A 12 -33.57 30.76 -1.96
N LEU A 13 -33.31 30.21 -3.16
CA LEU A 13 -32.56 28.97 -3.28
C LEU A 13 -31.22 29.24 -2.62
N GLY A 14 -31.13 28.91 -1.33
CA GLY A 14 -29.87 28.82 -0.64
C GLY A 14 -29.03 27.85 -1.44
N LEU A 15 -28.06 28.39 -2.18
CA LEU A 15 -26.91 27.68 -2.69
C LEU A 15 -26.24 27.03 -1.47
N SER A 16 -26.69 25.84 -1.11
CA SER A 16 -25.90 24.89 -0.36
C SER A 16 -24.74 24.54 -1.28
N GLY A 17 -23.73 25.41 -1.25
CA GLY A 17 -22.45 25.15 -1.87
C GLY A 17 -22.00 23.81 -1.31
N CYS A 18 -21.96 22.81 -2.19
CA CYS A 18 -21.08 21.67 -2.01
C CYS A 18 -19.65 22.20 -2.08
N SER A 19 -19.22 22.87 -1.00
CA SER A 19 -17.83 22.89 -0.60
C SER A 19 -17.54 21.47 -0.16
N GLY A 20 -17.45 20.56 -1.14
CA GLY A 20 -16.70 19.35 -0.96
C GLY A 20 -15.31 19.84 -0.58
N VAL A 21 -15.04 19.87 0.72
CA VAL A 21 -13.70 19.84 1.25
C VAL A 21 -13.20 18.48 0.77
N GLY A 22 -12.78 18.42 -0.49
CA GLY A 22 -11.93 17.35 -0.95
C GLY A 22 -10.84 17.31 0.09
N SER A 23 -10.75 16.19 0.79
CA SER A 23 -9.79 15.98 1.85
C SER A 23 -8.41 16.12 1.19
N PHE A 24 -7.92 17.35 1.11
CA PHE A 24 -6.54 17.66 0.84
C PHE A 24 -5.83 17.20 2.10
N ARG A 25 -5.67 15.87 2.21
CA ARG A 25 -4.74 15.29 3.16
C ARG A 25 -3.40 15.86 2.69
N PRO A 26 -2.69 16.61 3.54
CA PRO A 26 -1.31 16.96 3.24
C PRO A 26 -0.61 15.70 2.76
N ASN A 27 0.14 15.81 1.65
CA ASN A 27 0.94 14.69 1.20
C ASN A 27 1.81 14.29 2.40
N PRO A 28 1.70 13.06 2.93
CA PRO A 28 2.39 12.69 4.16
C PRO A 28 3.92 12.69 4.00
N ASN A 29 4.42 12.85 2.77
CA ASN A 29 5.83 13.07 2.45
C ASN A 29 6.27 14.54 2.60
N ASP A 30 5.34 15.51 2.63
CA ASP A 30 5.65 16.94 2.77
C ASP A 30 5.92 17.33 4.24
N GLU A 31 5.47 16.51 5.20
CA GLU A 31 5.72 16.71 6.65
C GLU A 31 6.97 15.98 7.16
N ASP A 32 7.81 15.44 6.28
CA ASP A 32 9.09 14.84 6.68
C ASP A 32 10.18 15.94 6.66
N PRO A 33 10.58 16.51 7.82
CA PRO A 33 11.63 17.54 7.89
C PRO A 33 13.02 16.99 7.49
N LEU A 34 13.11 15.70 7.13
CA LEU A 34 14.31 15.01 6.69
C LEU A 34 14.16 14.61 5.21
N TYR A 35 14.47 15.53 4.30
CA TYR A 35 14.73 15.28 2.88
C TYR A 35 15.93 14.31 2.60
N GLY A 36 16.30 13.42 3.53
CA GLY A 36 17.58 12.72 3.54
C GLY A 36 17.58 11.22 3.26
N ALA A 37 16.56 10.44 3.67
CA ALA A 37 16.59 8.99 3.49
C ALA A 37 15.19 8.35 3.50
N ILE A 38 14.73 7.93 2.32
CA ILE A 38 13.60 7.00 2.21
C ILE A 38 13.97 5.72 2.97
N PRO A 39 13.11 5.21 3.88
CA PRO A 39 13.45 4.06 4.70
C PRO A 39 13.74 2.83 3.84
N VAL A 40 14.70 2.03 4.27
CA VAL A 40 15.04 0.74 3.65
C VAL A 40 14.63 -0.38 4.58
N ILE A 41 13.64 -1.17 4.16
CA ILE A 41 13.18 -2.37 4.83
C ILE A 41 14.11 -3.52 4.44
N LYS A 42 14.89 -3.98 5.43
CA LYS A 42 15.92 -4.99 5.26
C LYS A 42 15.34 -6.40 5.20
N ALA A 43 15.97 -7.25 4.40
CA ALA A 43 15.70 -8.67 4.41
C ALA A 43 16.08 -9.25 5.79
N PRO A 44 15.37 -10.28 6.28
CA PRO A 44 15.80 -11.00 7.47
C PRO A 44 17.16 -11.68 7.21
N PRO A 45 18.02 -11.82 8.24
CA PRO A 45 19.35 -12.41 8.09
C PRO A 45 19.32 -13.89 7.71
N GLN A 46 18.19 -14.57 7.97
CA GLN A 46 17.93 -15.96 7.59
C GLN A 46 16.53 -16.06 7.01
N THR A 47 16.35 -16.93 6.02
CA THR A 47 15.02 -17.18 5.46
C THR A 47 14.19 -18.04 6.43
N ARG A 48 12.87 -17.83 6.47
CA ARG A 48 11.93 -18.66 7.25
C ARG A 48 12.12 -20.15 7.02
N CYS A 49 12.39 -20.53 5.77
CA CYS A 49 12.65 -21.92 5.41
C CYS A 49 13.80 -22.53 6.19
N GLN A 50 14.86 -21.78 6.52
CA GLN A 50 16.00 -22.29 7.30
C GLN A 50 15.58 -22.75 8.70
N GLY A 51 14.58 -22.09 9.30
CA GLY A 51 14.02 -22.48 10.59
C GLY A 51 13.35 -23.86 10.59
N HIS A 52 12.90 -24.35 9.43
CA HIS A 52 12.22 -25.65 9.33
C HIS A 52 13.18 -26.85 9.31
N GLY A 53 14.49 -26.66 9.14
CA GLY A 53 15.49 -27.73 9.21
C GLY A 53 15.14 -28.95 8.34
N LYS A 54 15.00 -30.12 8.97
CA LYS A 54 14.62 -31.40 8.31
C LYS A 54 13.11 -31.70 8.34
N SER A 55 12.28 -30.72 8.73
CA SER A 55 10.82 -30.88 8.74
C SER A 55 10.29 -31.23 7.34
N SER A 56 9.21 -32.01 7.27
CA SER A 56 8.52 -32.28 6.01
C SER A 56 8.02 -31.00 5.31
N VAL A 57 7.79 -29.92 6.08
CA VAL A 57 7.36 -28.60 5.58
C VAL A 57 8.46 -27.87 4.82
N ARG A 58 9.74 -28.23 5.03
CA ARG A 58 10.91 -27.56 4.43
C ARG A 58 10.83 -27.52 2.90
N GLY A 59 10.44 -28.63 2.27
CA GLY A 59 10.35 -28.72 0.80
C GLY A 59 9.34 -27.73 0.22
N HIS A 60 8.15 -27.63 0.83
CA HIS A 60 7.13 -26.67 0.41
C HIS A 60 7.53 -25.22 0.66
N CYS A 61 8.25 -24.95 1.76
CA CYS A 61 8.81 -23.62 2.00
C CYS A 61 9.84 -23.24 0.93
N ASP A 62 10.74 -24.15 0.56
CA ASP A 62 11.76 -23.87 -0.46
C ASP A 62 11.16 -23.62 -1.85
N GLU A 63 10.09 -24.33 -2.19
CA GLU A 63 9.32 -24.06 -3.40
C GLU A 63 8.65 -22.67 -3.34
N ALA A 64 8.02 -22.33 -2.21
CA ALA A 64 7.43 -21.00 -2.01
C ALA A 64 8.49 -19.89 -2.07
N LEU A 65 9.68 -20.13 -1.51
CA LEU A 65 10.82 -19.21 -1.57
C LEU A 65 11.26 -18.97 -3.02
N TYR A 66 11.35 -20.02 -3.83
CA TYR A 66 11.66 -19.91 -5.25
C TYR A 66 10.63 -19.08 -6.00
N LEU A 67 9.34 -19.37 -5.82
CA LEU A 67 8.25 -18.63 -6.47
C LEU A 67 8.23 -17.15 -6.06
N ALA A 68 8.40 -16.88 -4.76
CA ALA A 68 8.48 -15.52 -4.24
C ALA A 68 9.65 -14.73 -4.83
N THR A 69 10.81 -15.39 -4.97
CA THR A 69 12.01 -14.79 -5.55
C THR A 69 11.80 -14.45 -7.02
N GLU A 70 11.24 -15.39 -7.79
CA GLU A 70 10.94 -15.18 -9.21
C GLU A 70 9.92 -14.06 -9.41
N TYR A 71 8.86 -14.01 -8.61
CA TYR A 71 7.89 -12.92 -8.64
C TYR A 71 8.54 -11.57 -8.35
N THR A 72 9.29 -11.48 -7.24
CA THR A 72 9.86 -10.21 -6.75
C THR A 72 10.88 -9.65 -7.74
N ARG A 73 11.69 -10.49 -8.37
CA ARG A 73 12.70 -10.07 -9.36
C ARG A 73 12.12 -9.58 -10.68
N ARG A 74 10.86 -9.92 -10.98
CA ARG A 74 10.17 -9.48 -12.19
C ARG A 74 9.45 -8.15 -12.00
N LEU A 75 9.34 -7.67 -10.76
CA LEU A 75 8.73 -6.39 -10.46
C LEU A 75 9.46 -5.26 -11.17
N SER A 76 8.69 -4.45 -11.87
CA SER A 76 9.14 -3.33 -12.68
C SER A 76 8.36 -2.08 -12.32
N VAL A 77 8.93 -0.90 -12.61
CA VAL A 77 8.26 0.38 -12.38
C VAL A 77 6.91 0.41 -13.10
N GLY A 78 5.85 0.74 -12.37
CA GLY A 78 4.48 0.74 -12.84
C GLY A 78 3.66 -0.48 -12.42
N ASP A 79 4.30 -1.56 -11.95
CA ASP A 79 3.59 -2.73 -11.44
C ASP A 79 2.84 -2.41 -10.13
N GLU A 80 1.69 -3.05 -9.95
CA GLU A 80 0.97 -3.04 -8.68
C GLU A 80 1.25 -4.34 -7.90
N VAL A 81 1.45 -4.20 -6.59
CA VAL A 81 1.69 -5.32 -5.67
C VAL A 81 0.75 -5.28 -4.49
N CYS A 82 0.41 -6.45 -3.97
CA CYS A 82 -0.36 -6.56 -2.74
C CYS A 82 0.56 -6.73 -1.53
N LEU A 83 0.62 -5.77 -0.62
CA LEU A 83 1.46 -5.77 0.59
C LEU A 83 0.85 -6.49 1.80
N GLU A 84 -0.43 -6.82 1.71
CA GLU A 84 -1.14 -7.57 2.74
C GLU A 84 -2.35 -8.29 2.14
N GLY A 85 -2.43 -9.61 2.37
CA GLY A 85 -3.55 -10.43 1.93
C GLY A 85 -3.40 -10.96 0.49
N GLY A 86 -2.18 -11.26 0.06
CA GLY A 86 -1.93 -11.87 -1.26
C GLY A 86 -0.67 -11.38 -1.97
N TYR A 87 0.44 -11.17 -1.26
CA TYR A 87 1.70 -10.84 -1.93
C TYR A 87 2.12 -11.98 -2.88
N GLY A 88 2.53 -11.60 -4.10
CA GLY A 88 2.80 -12.54 -5.19
C GLY A 88 1.60 -12.86 -6.09
N GLU A 89 0.44 -12.24 -5.82
CA GLU A 89 -0.77 -12.37 -6.63
C GLU A 89 -1.16 -11.02 -7.23
N GLU A 90 -1.96 -11.05 -8.31
CA GLU A 90 -2.52 -9.83 -8.88
C GLU A 90 -3.41 -9.12 -7.83
N PRO A 91 -3.26 -7.80 -7.59
CA PRO A 91 -4.01 -7.08 -6.56
C PRO A 91 -5.54 -7.06 -6.75
N GLY A 92 -6.21 -8.12 -6.31
CA GLY A 92 -7.67 -8.27 -6.36
C GLY A 92 -8.40 -7.90 -5.07
N TYR A 93 -9.64 -8.37 -4.94
CA TYR A 93 -10.50 -8.08 -3.77
C TYR A 93 -9.95 -8.58 -2.44
N ALA A 94 -9.14 -9.64 -2.44
CA ALA A 94 -8.51 -10.15 -1.23
C ALA A 94 -7.44 -9.19 -0.69
N CYS A 95 -6.84 -8.38 -1.58
CA CYS A 95 -5.78 -7.47 -1.22
C CYS A 95 -6.26 -6.42 -0.21
N LYS A 96 -5.57 -6.36 0.93
CA LYS A 96 -5.85 -5.41 2.01
C LYS A 96 -5.01 -4.14 1.89
N ALA A 97 -3.82 -4.22 1.30
CA ALA A 97 -2.98 -3.06 1.06
C ALA A 97 -2.33 -3.17 -0.32
N ARG A 98 -2.65 -2.22 -1.20
CA ARG A 98 -2.07 -2.12 -2.54
C ARG A 98 -0.92 -1.14 -2.52
N ALA A 99 0.17 -1.49 -3.20
CA ALA A 99 1.26 -0.58 -3.49
C ALA A 99 1.60 -0.59 -4.98
N ALA A 100 2.27 0.46 -5.43
CA ALA A 100 2.84 0.56 -6.76
C ALA A 100 4.38 0.54 -6.67
N VAL A 101 5.02 -0.12 -7.63
CA VAL A 101 6.47 -0.03 -7.84
C VAL A 101 6.77 1.31 -8.48
N ILE A 102 7.48 2.17 -7.76
CA ILE A 102 7.82 3.53 -8.22
C ILE A 102 9.29 3.68 -8.61
N ASP A 103 10.15 2.74 -8.19
CA ASP A 103 11.56 2.68 -8.58
C ASP A 103 12.14 1.27 -8.34
N THR A 104 13.22 0.93 -9.01
CA THR A 104 13.95 -0.35 -8.86
C THR A 104 15.46 -0.10 -8.83
N SER A 105 16.16 -0.81 -7.96
CA SER A 105 17.61 -0.71 -7.78
C SER A 105 18.18 -2.13 -7.57
N PRO A 106 19.50 -2.38 -7.71
CA PRO A 106 20.03 -3.71 -7.47
C PRO A 106 19.63 -4.25 -6.08
N ASN A 107 18.94 -5.40 -6.08
CA ASN A 107 18.41 -6.07 -4.89
C ASN A 107 17.39 -5.25 -4.08
N GLN A 108 16.77 -4.23 -4.66
CA GLN A 108 15.80 -3.38 -3.98
C GLN A 108 14.65 -2.91 -4.90
N VAL A 109 13.45 -2.85 -4.33
CA VAL A 109 12.26 -2.33 -4.99
C VAL A 109 11.68 -1.21 -4.14
N LYS A 110 11.42 -0.04 -4.74
CA LYS A 110 10.76 1.06 -4.05
C LYS A 110 9.25 0.96 -4.26
N LEU A 111 8.52 0.80 -3.17
CA LEU A 111 7.07 0.66 -3.18
C LEU A 111 6.42 1.88 -2.53
N GLU A 112 5.34 2.37 -3.13
CA GLU A 112 4.46 3.38 -2.55
C GLU A 112 3.09 2.77 -2.26
N VAL A 113 2.61 2.89 -1.03
CA VAL A 113 1.27 2.41 -0.66
C VAL A 113 0.22 3.30 -1.32
N ARG A 114 -0.60 2.73 -2.22
CA ARG A 114 -1.63 3.45 -2.97
C ARG A 114 -3.00 3.42 -2.30
N GLY A 115 -3.27 2.39 -1.50
CA GLY A 115 -4.52 2.28 -0.77
C GLY A 115 -4.52 1.09 0.16
N ALA A 116 -5.18 1.22 1.30
CA ALA A 116 -5.30 0.16 2.29
C ALA A 116 -6.71 0.11 2.90
N LYS A 117 -7.18 -1.10 3.19
CA LYS A 117 -8.44 -1.32 3.90
C LYS A 117 -8.30 -0.90 5.37
N PRO A 118 -9.40 -0.50 6.04
CA PRO A 118 -9.36 -0.08 7.44
C PRO A 118 -8.80 -1.12 8.43
N ASP A 119 -8.87 -2.41 8.08
CA ASP A 119 -8.35 -3.52 8.89
C ASP A 119 -6.89 -3.88 8.56
N SER A 120 -6.27 -3.20 7.60
CA SER A 120 -4.86 -3.42 7.23
C SER A 120 -3.91 -2.69 8.18
N ARG A 121 -2.75 -3.31 8.43
CA ARG A 121 -1.65 -2.63 9.15
C ARG A 121 -1.11 -1.40 8.41
N TRP A 122 -1.39 -1.30 7.11
CA TRP A 122 -0.94 -0.23 6.22
C TRP A 122 -1.93 0.94 6.10
N PHE A 123 -3.08 0.89 6.80
CA PHE A 123 -4.14 1.92 6.69
C PHE A 123 -3.64 3.35 6.93
N ASN A 124 -2.72 3.53 7.90
CA ASN A 124 -2.13 4.84 8.22
C ASN A 124 -0.85 5.15 7.43
N ALA A 125 -0.51 4.32 6.45
CA ALA A 125 0.70 4.42 5.64
C ALA A 125 0.42 4.73 4.17
N GLU A 126 -0.83 5.05 3.81
CA GLU A 126 -1.18 5.49 2.45
C GLU A 126 -0.29 6.67 2.00
N MET A 127 0.11 6.65 0.73
CA MET A 127 1.05 7.58 0.08
C MET A 127 2.48 7.57 0.64
N ARG A 128 2.79 6.72 1.63
CA ARG A 128 4.18 6.52 2.08
C ARG A 128 4.89 5.58 1.13
N HIS A 129 6.19 5.84 0.94
CA HIS A 129 7.07 4.95 0.20
C HIS A 129 8.27 4.48 1.02
N ALA A 130 8.76 3.30 0.67
CA ALA A 130 9.96 2.73 1.25
C ALA A 130 10.69 1.91 0.20
N TRP A 131 12.00 1.81 0.33
CA TRP A 131 12.79 0.79 -0.33
C TRP A 131 12.62 -0.52 0.42
N TYR A 132 12.46 -1.61 -0.30
CA TYR A 132 12.46 -2.96 0.24
C TYR A 132 13.59 -3.72 -0.41
N GLU A 133 14.43 -4.38 0.38
CA GLU A 133 15.29 -5.40 -0.19
C GLU A 133 14.43 -6.54 -0.75
N GLU A 134 14.84 -7.15 -1.87
CA GLU A 134 14.07 -8.24 -2.49
C GLU A 134 13.76 -9.34 -1.46
N GLY A 135 14.74 -9.66 -0.61
CA GLY A 135 14.59 -10.64 0.47
C GLY A 135 13.53 -10.28 1.52
N ALA A 136 13.24 -8.99 1.74
CA ALA A 136 12.17 -8.56 2.66
C ALA A 136 10.78 -8.83 2.07
N LEU A 137 10.62 -8.61 0.76
CA LEU A 137 9.38 -8.92 0.05
C LEU A 137 9.17 -10.43 -0.12
N VAL A 138 10.26 -11.17 -0.31
CA VAL A 138 10.25 -12.63 -0.28
C VAL A 138 9.85 -13.14 1.11
N ASP A 139 10.36 -12.55 2.19
CA ASP A 139 9.92 -12.91 3.55
C ASP A 139 8.43 -12.64 3.78
N LEU A 140 7.93 -11.51 3.25
CA LEU A 140 6.50 -11.19 3.28
C LEU A 140 5.68 -12.33 2.63
N TYR A 141 6.04 -12.75 1.42
CA TYR A 141 5.38 -13.85 0.71
C TYR A 141 5.30 -15.13 1.57
N LEU A 142 6.41 -15.49 2.20
CA LEU A 142 6.53 -16.68 3.03
C LEU A 142 5.70 -16.56 4.31
N SER A 143 5.71 -15.38 4.94
CA SER A 143 4.97 -15.10 6.17
C SER A 143 3.45 -15.22 5.97
N GLU A 144 2.93 -14.73 4.84
CA GLU A 144 1.49 -14.81 4.54
C GLU A 144 1.01 -16.25 4.30
N ARG A 145 1.94 -17.13 3.93
CA ARG A 145 1.69 -18.58 3.73
C ARG A 145 1.96 -19.40 4.99
N GLY A 146 2.32 -18.76 6.10
CA GLY A 146 2.49 -19.39 7.41
C GLY A 146 3.84 -20.06 7.64
N TYR A 147 4.88 -19.68 6.88
CA TYR A 147 6.23 -20.21 7.05
C TYR A 147 7.08 -19.49 8.10
#